data_AF-A0A1T4Z7C1-F1
#
_entry.id   AF-A0A1T4Z7C1-F1
#
_cell.length_a   1.000
_cell.length_b   1.000
_cell.length_c   1.000
_cell.angle_alpha   90.00
_cell.angle_beta   90.00
_cell.angle_gamma   90.00
#
_symmetry.space_group_name_H-M   'P 1'
#
loop_
_entity.id
_entity.type
_entity.pdbx_description
1 polymer ?
#
loop_
_entity_poly.entity_id
_entity_poly.type
_entity_poly.pdbx_seq_one_letter_code
_entity_poly.pdbx_strand_id
1 'polypeptide(L)'
;MRRTILGLLAALAVGASTTLVAAPAQAAPKPVTIKKISNKSIDWYGTALVKPNVKKIKKVTILKRAMTIKQGGKVLRKNRTAVKLKPGAYVVTTKITYKYKGKKRGAFAKQRLIIKQGRCATVQNLRTLKADPTFSPDIVGDSVATVSKKLRSAGEGDVYTPAEILAQLEALKVLMGDEMPEIVALLDEAIAELKALQAKGVTRLEDRMYEGCGKQDIDAYATFANGELLSAEDDSDLMGMSSVRAAVTALR
;
A
#
# COMPACT_ATOMS: atom_id res chain seq x y z
N MET A 1 32.32 38.56 3.64
CA MET A 1 31.90 39.95 3.90
C MET A 1 31.29 40.02 5.31
N ARG A 2 32.01 40.65 6.24
CA ARG A 2 31.62 40.84 7.64
C ARG A 2 30.73 42.08 7.74
N ARG A 3 29.61 42.01 8.46
CA ARG A 3 28.89 43.21 8.91
C ARG A 3 28.49 43.09 10.38
N THR A 4 29.31 43.73 11.18
CA THR A 4 29.14 44.13 12.58
C THR A 4 28.29 45.41 12.64
N ILE A 5 27.23 45.43 13.44
CA ILE A 5 26.46 46.62 13.90
C ILE A 5 25.91 46.17 15.27
N LEU A 6 26.44 46.49 16.46
CA LEU A 6 26.72 47.78 17.13
C LEU A 6 25.58 48.78 17.06
N GLY A 7 24.77 48.86 18.13
CA GLY A 7 23.83 49.97 18.26
C GLY A 7 22.80 49.86 19.37
N LEU A 8 23.09 50.57 20.47
CA LEU A 8 22.17 51.34 21.30
C LEU A 8 21.30 50.62 22.35
N LEU A 9 21.81 50.65 23.59
CA LEU A 9 21.02 50.58 24.83
C LEU A 9 20.19 51.86 25.00
N ALA A 10 18.87 51.72 25.16
CA ALA A 10 18.00 52.73 25.74
C ALA A 10 17.31 52.12 26.98
N ALA A 11 17.71 52.59 28.16
CA ALA A 11 17.10 52.22 29.43
C ALA A 11 15.87 53.13 29.68
N LEU A 12 14.67 52.58 29.53
CA LEU A 12 13.43 53.20 29.97
C LEU A 12 12.93 52.49 31.23
N ALA A 13 12.98 53.19 32.37
CA ALA A 13 12.35 52.77 33.62
C ALA A 13 10.84 53.03 33.53
N VAL A 14 10.05 51.97 33.29
CA VAL A 14 8.59 52.00 33.35
C VAL A 14 8.15 51.43 34.69
N GLY A 15 7.40 52.22 35.45
CA GLY A 15 6.86 51.87 36.76
C GLY A 15 6.00 50.61 36.70
N ALA A 16 6.33 49.64 37.54
CA ALA A 16 5.61 48.38 37.68
C ALA A 16 4.34 48.57 38.51
N SER A 17 3.25 49.00 37.87
CA SER A 17 1.90 48.84 38.42
C SER A 17 1.52 47.36 38.34
N THR A 18 1.67 46.63 39.45
CA THR A 18 1.30 45.21 39.56
C THR A 18 -0.22 45.07 39.62
N THR A 19 -0.88 45.18 38.47
CA THR A 19 -2.25 44.70 38.32
C THR A 19 -2.26 43.21 38.61
N LEU A 20 -2.81 42.81 39.75
CA LEU A 20 -3.10 41.43 40.11
C LEU A 20 -4.10 40.87 39.08
N VAL A 21 -3.59 40.33 37.97
CA VAL A 21 -4.39 39.60 36.99
C VAL A 21 -4.88 38.34 37.70
N ALA A 22 -6.15 38.37 38.12
CA ALA A 22 -6.82 37.21 38.69
C ALA A 22 -6.61 36.01 37.76
N ALA A 23 -5.98 34.96 38.29
CA ALA A 23 -5.68 33.77 37.53
C ALA A 23 -7.00 33.23 36.93
N PRO A 24 -7.04 32.93 35.61
CA PRO A 24 -8.25 32.50 34.96
C PRO A 24 -8.76 31.22 35.62
N ALA A 25 -10.04 31.23 36.02
CA ALA A 25 -10.68 30.09 36.67
C ALA A 25 -10.50 28.82 35.84
N GLN A 26 -9.81 27.82 36.41
CA GLN A 26 -9.53 26.57 35.74
C GLN A 26 -10.82 25.79 35.51
N ALA A 27 -11.20 25.64 34.24
CA ALA A 27 -12.41 24.95 33.85
C ALA A 27 -12.42 23.51 34.37
N ALA A 28 -13.50 23.14 35.07
CA ALA A 28 -13.66 21.82 35.65
C ALA A 28 -13.45 20.70 34.59
N PRO A 29 -12.76 19.60 34.94
CA PRO A 29 -12.42 18.55 33.99
C PRO A 29 -13.68 17.90 33.39
N LYS A 30 -13.73 17.83 32.06
CA LYS A 30 -14.86 17.26 31.32
C LYS A 30 -15.00 15.75 31.62
N PRO A 31 -16.21 15.23 31.92
CA PRO A 31 -16.39 13.81 32.27
C PRO A 31 -15.98 12.82 31.17
N VAL A 32 -16.20 13.21 29.90
CA VAL A 32 -15.78 12.45 28.73
C VAL A 32 -15.07 13.40 27.78
N THR A 33 -13.91 13.00 27.32
CA THR A 33 -13.13 13.73 26.32
C THR A 33 -12.98 12.83 25.08
N ILE A 34 -13.44 13.31 23.93
CA ILE A 34 -13.21 12.66 22.65
C ILE A 34 -11.86 13.16 22.15
N LYS A 35 -10.87 12.26 22.08
CA LYS A 35 -9.53 12.57 21.61
C LYS A 35 -9.49 12.67 20.08
N LYS A 36 -8.48 13.37 19.57
CA LYS A 36 -8.16 13.38 18.14
C LYS A 36 -7.90 11.95 17.65
N ILE A 37 -8.47 11.61 16.51
CA ILE A 37 -8.11 10.40 15.76
C ILE A 37 -6.94 10.78 14.87
N SER A 38 -5.78 10.18 15.13
CA SER A 38 -4.57 10.43 14.34
C SER A 38 -4.79 10.06 12.88
N ASN A 39 -4.17 10.83 11.98
CA ASN A 39 -4.07 10.44 10.58
C ASN A 39 -3.38 9.07 10.47
N LYS A 40 -3.76 8.31 9.46
CA LYS A 40 -3.21 6.97 9.22
C LYS A 40 -2.56 6.93 7.85
N SER A 41 -1.49 6.16 7.72
CA SER A 41 -0.99 5.68 6.45
C SER A 41 -1.38 4.22 6.32
N ILE A 42 -1.79 3.81 5.12
CA ILE A 42 -2.03 2.40 4.81
C ILE A 42 -1.16 2.00 3.63
N ASP A 43 -0.87 0.72 3.50
CA ASP A 43 -0.16 0.19 2.36
C ASP A 43 -0.97 0.35 1.06
N TRP A 44 -0.31 0.13 -0.07
CA TRP A 44 -0.77 0.49 -1.41
C TRP A 44 -2.20 0.04 -1.75
N TYR A 45 -2.62 -1.11 -1.23
CA TYR A 45 -3.97 -1.65 -1.26
C TYR A 45 -4.41 -1.98 0.16
N GLY A 46 -5.38 -1.24 0.68
CA GLY A 46 -5.79 -1.50 2.04
C GLY A 46 -6.96 -0.66 2.50
N THR A 47 -7.34 -0.91 3.74
CA THR A 47 -8.27 -0.05 4.45
C THR A 47 -7.75 0.20 5.85
N ALA A 48 -7.88 1.43 6.31
CA ALA A 48 -7.58 1.77 7.69
C ALA A 48 -8.79 1.48 8.56
N LEU A 49 -8.61 0.68 9.61
CA LEU A 49 -9.65 0.55 10.65
C LEU A 49 -9.66 1.80 11.54
N VAL A 50 -10.78 2.51 11.54
CA VAL A 50 -11.00 3.72 12.32
C VAL A 50 -11.98 3.42 13.46
N LYS A 51 -11.61 3.79 14.69
CA LYS A 51 -12.41 3.65 15.91
C LYS A 51 -12.47 4.99 16.67
N PRO A 52 -13.53 5.29 17.43
CA PRO A 52 -13.58 6.50 18.25
C PRO A 52 -12.55 6.43 19.37
N ASN A 53 -11.73 7.47 19.52
CA ASN A 53 -10.78 7.59 20.62
C ASN A 53 -11.42 8.40 21.76
N VAL A 54 -11.67 7.77 22.91
CA VAL A 54 -12.43 8.37 24.00
C VAL A 54 -11.72 8.12 25.33
N LYS A 55 -11.48 9.19 26.09
CA LYS A 55 -11.02 9.16 27.49
C LYS A 55 -12.19 9.51 28.41
N LYS A 56 -12.38 8.77 29.49
CA LYS A 56 -13.40 9.02 30.52
C LYS A 56 -12.74 9.17 31.88
N ILE A 57 -13.38 9.93 32.78
CA ILE A 57 -12.99 9.98 34.19
C ILE A 57 -13.65 8.83 35.00
N LYS A 58 -13.29 8.70 36.28
CA LYS A 58 -13.93 7.75 37.21
C LYS A 58 -15.44 8.01 37.32
N LYS A 59 -16.23 6.96 37.62
CA LYS A 59 -17.70 7.03 37.78
C LYS A 59 -18.49 7.44 36.51
N VAL A 60 -17.89 7.26 35.33
CA VAL A 60 -18.55 7.40 34.02
C VAL A 60 -18.75 6.04 33.35
N THR A 61 -19.98 5.76 32.94
CA THR A 61 -20.34 4.56 32.16
C THR A 61 -20.68 4.98 30.73
N ILE A 62 -19.93 4.48 29.74
CA ILE A 62 -20.23 4.74 28.33
C ILE A 62 -21.32 3.77 27.89
N LEU A 63 -22.43 4.30 27.41
CA LEU A 63 -23.60 3.52 26.97
C LEU A 63 -23.54 3.22 25.47
N LYS A 64 -23.13 4.21 24.66
CA LYS A 64 -23.08 4.08 23.20
C LYS A 64 -21.90 4.84 22.62
N ARG A 65 -21.18 4.20 21.69
CA ARG A 65 -20.13 4.82 20.87
C ARG A 65 -20.56 4.73 19.42
N ALA A 66 -20.76 5.87 18.79
CA ALA A 66 -21.15 5.91 17.39
C ALA A 66 -20.30 6.94 16.66
N MET A 67 -19.95 6.64 15.41
CA MET A 67 -19.35 7.58 14.49
C MET A 67 -20.14 7.63 13.18
N THR A 68 -20.16 8.80 12.58
CA THR A 68 -20.65 9.03 11.21
C THR A 68 -19.49 9.59 10.40
N ILE A 69 -19.25 9.01 9.24
CA ILE A 69 -18.15 9.36 8.35
C ILE A 69 -18.71 9.96 7.08
N LYS A 70 -18.24 11.16 6.76
CA LYS A 70 -18.49 11.82 5.48
C LYS A 70 -17.19 11.92 4.68
N GLN A 71 -17.29 11.79 3.37
CA GLN A 71 -16.21 12.12 2.42
C GLN A 71 -16.77 13.19 1.49
N GLY A 72 -16.16 14.37 1.49
CA GLY A 72 -16.79 15.57 0.93
C GLY A 72 -18.15 15.84 1.59
N GLY A 73 -19.19 16.03 0.77
CA GLY A 73 -20.57 16.23 1.23
C GLY A 73 -21.38 14.96 1.53
N LYS A 74 -20.92 13.78 1.07
CA LYS A 74 -21.70 12.53 1.11
C LYS A 74 -21.43 11.74 2.40
N VAL A 75 -22.49 11.17 2.98
CA VAL A 75 -22.38 10.24 4.13
C VAL A 75 -22.01 8.86 3.61
N LEU A 76 -20.81 8.39 3.94
CA LEU A 76 -20.39 7.04 3.57
C LEU A 76 -20.90 5.99 4.53
N ARG A 77 -20.85 6.28 5.83
CA ARG A 77 -21.27 5.37 6.91
C ARG A 77 -21.83 6.19 8.07
N LYS A 78 -22.93 5.71 8.66
CA LYS A 78 -23.63 6.38 9.77
C LYS A 78 -23.72 5.45 10.99
N ASN A 79 -23.58 6.02 12.18
CA ASN A 79 -23.77 5.34 13.47
C ASN A 79 -22.97 4.03 13.68
N ARG A 80 -21.73 3.94 13.18
CA ARG A 80 -20.88 2.74 13.34
C ARG A 80 -19.94 2.85 14.54
N THR A 81 -19.53 1.73 15.12
CA THR A 81 -18.52 1.67 16.20
C THR A 81 -17.10 1.58 15.67
N ALA A 82 -16.93 1.04 14.46
CA ALA A 82 -15.68 0.99 13.72
C ALA A 82 -15.98 1.00 12.21
N VAL A 83 -15.06 1.53 11.40
CA VAL A 83 -15.20 1.56 9.93
C VAL A 83 -13.84 1.30 9.28
N LYS A 84 -13.81 0.44 8.25
CA LYS A 84 -12.68 0.29 7.32
C LYS A 84 -12.81 1.35 6.22
N LEU A 85 -11.79 2.20 6.09
CA LEU A 85 -11.78 3.31 5.13
C LEU A 85 -10.61 3.19 4.16
N LYS A 86 -10.86 3.49 2.90
CA LYS A 86 -9.83 3.63 1.86
C LYS A 86 -9.00 4.93 2.08
N PRO A 87 -7.92 5.15 1.31
CA PRO A 87 -7.25 6.44 1.30
C PRO A 87 -8.20 7.58 0.94
N GLY A 88 -8.02 8.72 1.59
CA GLY A 88 -8.85 9.90 1.37
C GLY A 88 -8.95 10.84 2.58
N ALA A 89 -9.62 11.97 2.35
CA ALA A 89 -9.94 12.95 3.37
C ALA A 89 -11.39 12.79 3.84
N TYR A 90 -11.57 12.68 5.15
CA TYR A 90 -12.85 12.38 5.78
C TYR A 90 -13.20 13.41 6.86
N VAL A 91 -14.49 13.58 7.07
CA VAL A 91 -15.04 14.25 8.25
C VAL A 91 -15.68 13.19 9.13
N VAL A 92 -15.09 12.97 10.30
CA VAL A 92 -15.56 12.00 11.29
C VAL A 92 -16.31 12.74 12.38
N THR A 93 -17.58 12.42 12.54
CA THR A 93 -18.42 12.91 13.63
C THR A 93 -18.62 11.80 14.63
N THR A 94 -18.04 11.94 15.82
CA THR A 94 -18.18 10.98 16.92
C THR A 94 -19.27 11.47 17.87
N LYS A 95 -20.20 10.59 18.22
CA LYS A 95 -21.23 10.80 19.23
C LYS A 95 -21.12 9.73 20.31
N ILE A 96 -20.92 10.15 21.54
CA ILE A 96 -20.82 9.28 22.72
C ILE A 96 -21.99 9.57 23.64
N THR A 97 -22.74 8.54 23.98
CA THR A 97 -23.77 8.61 25.03
C THR A 97 -23.20 7.96 26.29
N TYR A 98 -23.31 8.63 27.43
CA TYR A 98 -22.74 8.15 28.70
C TYR A 98 -23.65 8.48 29.90
N LYS A 99 -23.48 7.78 31.01
CA LYS A 99 -24.10 8.06 32.32
C LYS A 99 -23.04 8.61 33.26
N TYR A 100 -23.33 9.74 33.92
CA TYR A 100 -22.47 10.35 34.93
C TYR A 100 -23.32 10.89 36.08
N LYS A 101 -23.01 10.47 37.31
CA LYS A 101 -23.80 10.79 38.52
C LYS A 101 -25.30 10.52 38.32
N GLY A 102 -25.65 9.31 37.88
CA GLY A 102 -27.04 8.91 37.65
C GLY A 102 -27.69 9.41 36.36
N LYS A 103 -27.21 10.52 35.77
CA LYS A 103 -27.85 11.17 34.62
C LYS A 103 -27.22 10.77 33.28
N LYS A 104 -28.05 10.58 32.24
CA LYS A 104 -27.60 10.36 30.85
C LYS A 104 -27.13 11.69 30.24
N ARG A 105 -26.04 11.65 29.48
CA ARG A 105 -25.43 12.80 28.81
C ARG A 105 -24.86 12.40 27.45
N GLY A 106 -24.64 13.38 26.58
CA GLY A 106 -24.02 13.22 25.27
C GLY A 106 -22.75 14.05 25.15
N ALA A 107 -21.74 13.50 24.47
CA ALA A 107 -20.60 14.25 23.98
C ALA A 107 -20.50 14.06 22.47
N PHE A 108 -20.17 15.13 21.75
CA PHE A 108 -19.95 15.08 20.32
C PHE A 108 -18.64 15.77 19.95
N ALA A 109 -17.99 15.27 18.89
CA ALA A 109 -16.84 15.92 18.29
C ALA A 109 -16.84 15.68 16.79
N LYS A 110 -16.54 16.72 16.04
CA LYS A 110 -16.33 16.67 14.58
C LYS A 110 -14.86 16.93 14.31
N GLN A 111 -14.23 16.07 13.52
CA GLN A 111 -12.81 16.20 13.20
C GLN A 111 -12.51 15.75 11.77
N ARG A 112 -11.47 16.33 11.18
CA ARG A 112 -10.92 15.91 9.89
C ARG A 112 -9.95 14.75 10.11
N LEU A 113 -10.10 13.71 9.31
CA LEU A 113 -9.21 12.55 9.28
C LEU A 113 -8.65 12.41 7.87
N ILE A 114 -7.34 12.27 7.75
CA ILE A 114 -6.70 11.95 6.48
C ILE A 114 -6.13 10.54 6.58
N ILE A 115 -6.54 9.70 5.64
CA ILE A 115 -5.90 8.41 5.41
C ILE A 115 -5.02 8.59 4.18
N LYS A 116 -3.71 8.66 4.42
CA LYS A 116 -2.72 8.71 3.36
C LYS A 116 -2.59 7.33 2.75
N GLN A 117 -2.41 7.32 1.45
CA GLN A 117 -1.90 6.13 0.79
C GLN A 117 -0.39 6.10 0.98
N GLY A 118 0.12 4.95 1.40
CA GLY A 118 1.54 4.69 1.59
C GLY A 118 2.24 4.44 0.26
N ARG A 119 3.48 3.93 0.36
CA ARG A 119 4.30 3.52 -0.78
C ARG A 119 3.60 2.45 -1.60
N CYS A 120 3.99 2.35 -2.87
CA CYS A 120 3.48 1.33 -3.78
C CYS A 120 4.02 -0.05 -3.40
N ALA A 121 3.36 -1.10 -3.90
CA ALA A 121 3.88 -2.44 -3.72
C ALA A 121 5.26 -2.52 -4.38
N THR A 122 6.20 -3.19 -3.74
CA THR A 122 7.39 -3.70 -4.43
C THR A 122 7.10 -5.11 -4.92
N VAL A 123 7.96 -5.61 -5.80
CA VAL A 123 7.91 -7.00 -6.30
C VAL A 123 7.90 -8.01 -5.14
N GLN A 124 8.63 -7.72 -4.05
CA GLN A 124 8.66 -8.54 -2.82
C GLN A 124 7.30 -8.65 -2.11
N ASN A 125 6.34 -7.79 -2.45
CA ASN A 125 4.99 -7.83 -1.89
C ASN A 125 4.00 -8.63 -2.76
N LEU A 126 4.47 -9.15 -3.90
CA LEU A 126 3.70 -10.03 -4.77
C LEU A 126 3.89 -11.49 -4.34
N ARG A 127 2.83 -12.29 -4.45
CA ARG A 127 2.88 -13.72 -4.19
C ARG A 127 3.12 -14.44 -5.51
N THR A 128 4.30 -15.06 -5.65
CA THR A 128 4.67 -15.81 -6.85
C THR A 128 4.45 -17.32 -6.65
N LEU A 129 4.15 -18.05 -7.73
CA LEU A 129 4.14 -19.51 -7.73
C LEU A 129 5.54 -20.09 -7.54
N LYS A 130 6.60 -19.38 -7.98
CA LYS A 130 8.01 -19.80 -7.81
C LYS A 130 8.42 -20.01 -6.34
N ALA A 131 7.72 -19.40 -5.38
CA ALA A 131 7.94 -19.67 -3.96
C ALA A 131 7.52 -21.08 -3.55
N ASP A 132 6.73 -21.77 -4.37
CA ASP A 132 6.38 -23.18 -4.23
C ASP A 132 7.05 -24.03 -5.33
N PRO A 133 8.12 -24.78 -4.98
CA PRO A 133 8.81 -25.64 -5.95
C PRO A 133 7.92 -26.77 -6.48
N THR A 134 6.84 -27.11 -5.76
CA THR A 134 5.95 -28.22 -6.11
C THR A 134 4.87 -27.82 -7.10
N PHE A 135 4.64 -26.51 -7.31
CA PHE A 135 3.50 -26.01 -8.09
C PHE A 135 2.20 -26.71 -7.65
N SER A 136 2.00 -26.79 -6.34
CA SER A 136 0.82 -27.41 -5.77
C SER A 136 -0.42 -26.66 -6.26
N PRO A 137 -1.49 -27.36 -6.67
CA PRO A 137 -2.76 -26.72 -7.03
C PRO A 137 -3.36 -25.91 -5.88
N ASP A 138 -2.92 -26.14 -4.63
CA ASP A 138 -3.38 -25.43 -3.44
C ASP A 138 -2.69 -24.07 -3.24
N ILE A 139 -1.56 -23.81 -3.94
CA ILE A 139 -0.81 -22.57 -3.84
C ILE A 139 -1.09 -21.72 -5.07
N VAL A 140 -1.94 -20.72 -4.87
CA VAL A 140 -2.32 -19.75 -5.91
C VAL A 140 -1.43 -18.51 -5.82
N GLY A 141 -0.78 -18.18 -6.93
CA GLY A 141 -0.05 -16.92 -7.11
C GLY A 141 -0.99 -15.71 -7.13
N ASP A 142 -0.47 -14.49 -7.03
CA ASP A 142 -1.30 -13.31 -7.27
C ASP A 142 -1.80 -13.34 -8.72
N SER A 143 -3.11 -13.14 -8.93
CA SER A 143 -3.64 -13.02 -10.29
C SER A 143 -3.18 -11.72 -10.96
N VAL A 144 -3.23 -11.65 -12.30
CA VAL A 144 -2.98 -10.41 -13.07
C VAL A 144 -3.74 -9.23 -12.47
N ALA A 145 -5.04 -9.38 -12.20
CA ALA A 145 -5.86 -8.32 -11.61
C ALA A 145 -5.39 -7.90 -10.20
N THR A 146 -4.83 -8.84 -9.43
CA THR A 146 -4.27 -8.56 -8.11
C THR A 146 -2.96 -7.80 -8.24
N VAL A 147 -2.06 -8.22 -9.13
CA VAL A 147 -0.80 -7.52 -9.42
C VAL A 147 -1.07 -6.11 -9.95
N SER A 148 -1.92 -5.96 -10.96
CA SER A 148 -2.32 -4.66 -11.52
C SER A 148 -2.89 -3.74 -10.43
N LYS A 149 -3.70 -4.27 -9.52
CA LYS A 149 -4.24 -3.51 -8.39
C LYS A 149 -3.16 -3.15 -7.36
N LYS A 150 -2.20 -4.03 -7.11
CA LYS A 150 -1.11 -3.81 -6.15
C LYS A 150 -0.15 -2.72 -6.68
N LEU A 151 0.23 -2.82 -7.94
CA LEU A 151 1.14 -1.89 -8.61
C LEU A 151 0.44 -0.61 -9.10
N ARG A 152 -0.90 -0.62 -9.21
CA ARG A 152 -1.74 0.47 -9.75
C ARG A 152 -1.47 0.83 -11.21
N SER A 153 -0.91 -0.10 -11.95
CA SER A 153 -0.82 -0.06 -13.39
C SER A 153 -1.62 -1.25 -13.94
N ALA A 154 -2.25 -1.09 -15.09
CA ALA A 154 -2.83 -2.25 -15.78
C ALA A 154 -1.73 -3.26 -16.18
N GLY A 155 -0.52 -2.76 -16.38
CA GLY A 155 0.57 -3.45 -17.03
C GLY A 155 0.30 -3.59 -18.53
N GLU A 156 1.37 -3.53 -19.31
CA GLU A 156 1.33 -3.77 -20.75
C GLU A 156 2.14 -5.03 -21.04
N GLY A 157 1.69 -5.84 -21.98
CA GLY A 157 2.32 -7.13 -22.20
C GLY A 157 1.63 -7.98 -23.24
N ASP A 158 2.28 -9.09 -23.54
CA ASP A 158 1.90 -10.01 -24.59
C ASP A 158 1.50 -11.36 -24.00
N VAL A 159 0.67 -12.08 -24.73
CA VAL A 159 0.18 -13.40 -24.35
C VAL A 159 0.73 -14.41 -25.34
N TYR A 160 1.27 -15.50 -24.82
CA TYR A 160 1.88 -16.57 -25.59
C TYR A 160 1.34 -17.92 -25.13
N THR A 161 1.36 -18.90 -26.02
CA THR A 161 1.21 -20.31 -25.65
C THR A 161 2.60 -20.92 -25.39
N PRO A 162 2.73 -21.93 -24.49
CA PRO A 162 3.99 -22.63 -24.32
C PRO A 162 4.53 -23.26 -25.61
N ALA A 163 3.64 -23.72 -26.49
CA ALA A 163 4.01 -24.32 -27.77
C ALA A 163 4.66 -23.31 -28.73
N GLU A 164 4.16 -22.07 -28.80
CA GLU A 164 4.76 -21.00 -29.61
C GLU A 164 6.17 -20.65 -29.12
N ILE A 165 6.35 -20.49 -27.81
CA ILE A 165 7.66 -20.16 -27.24
C ILE A 165 8.64 -21.33 -27.46
N LEU A 166 8.21 -22.57 -27.24
CA LEU A 166 9.05 -23.75 -27.47
C LEU A 166 9.53 -23.83 -28.94
N ALA A 167 8.63 -23.62 -29.90
CA ALA A 167 9.00 -23.62 -31.32
C ALA A 167 10.04 -22.54 -31.66
N GLN A 168 9.89 -21.35 -31.07
CA GLN A 168 10.83 -20.25 -31.30
C GLN A 168 12.20 -20.51 -30.64
N LEU A 169 12.23 -21.08 -29.43
CA LEU A 169 13.48 -21.46 -28.76
C LEU A 169 14.21 -22.59 -29.48
N GLU A 170 13.49 -23.60 -29.96
CA GLU A 170 14.08 -24.69 -30.76
C GLU A 170 14.66 -24.15 -32.07
N ALA A 171 13.98 -23.21 -32.74
CA ALA A 171 14.52 -22.53 -33.93
C ALA A 171 15.76 -21.68 -33.61
N LEU A 172 15.74 -20.93 -32.50
CA LEU A 172 16.88 -20.12 -32.05
C LEU A 172 18.08 -21.02 -31.70
N LYS A 173 17.85 -22.15 -31.04
CA LYS A 173 18.90 -23.13 -30.71
C LYS A 173 19.62 -23.62 -31.96
N VAL A 174 18.87 -23.93 -33.04
CA VAL A 174 19.45 -24.34 -34.32
C VAL A 174 20.27 -23.21 -34.96
N LEU A 175 19.79 -21.97 -34.86
CA LEU A 175 20.49 -20.79 -35.41
C LEU A 175 21.81 -20.49 -34.69
N MET A 176 21.81 -20.58 -33.35
CA MET A 176 23.01 -20.32 -32.54
C MET A 176 24.10 -21.39 -32.72
N GLY A 177 23.70 -22.60 -33.13
CA GLY A 177 24.60 -23.69 -33.50
C GLY A 177 25.65 -24.03 -32.43
N ASP A 178 26.74 -24.67 -32.87
CA ASP A 178 27.85 -25.04 -31.99
C ASP A 178 28.78 -23.85 -31.65
N GLU A 179 28.54 -22.68 -32.24
CA GLU A 179 29.41 -21.50 -32.09
C GLU A 179 29.28 -20.87 -30.70
N MET A 180 28.17 -21.09 -30.01
CA MET A 180 27.87 -20.48 -28.71
C MET A 180 27.30 -21.49 -27.70
N PRO A 181 28.10 -22.46 -27.24
CA PRO A 181 27.63 -23.59 -26.41
C PRO A 181 27.02 -23.14 -25.07
N GLU A 182 27.48 -22.01 -24.52
CA GLU A 182 26.91 -21.44 -23.29
C GLU A 182 25.46 -20.98 -23.49
N ILE A 183 25.15 -20.35 -24.63
CA ILE A 183 23.77 -19.94 -24.94
C ILE A 183 22.90 -21.15 -25.25
N VAL A 184 23.43 -22.14 -25.97
CA VAL A 184 22.71 -23.39 -26.24
C VAL A 184 22.32 -24.10 -24.94
N ALA A 185 23.20 -24.14 -23.94
CA ALA A 185 22.90 -24.71 -22.64
C ALA A 185 21.76 -23.96 -21.92
N LEU A 186 21.76 -22.62 -21.96
CA LEU A 186 20.68 -21.80 -21.40
C LEU A 186 19.34 -22.03 -22.14
N LEU A 187 19.37 -22.18 -23.46
CA LEU A 187 18.18 -22.50 -24.26
C LEU A 187 17.63 -23.88 -23.90
N ASP A 188 18.49 -24.87 -23.69
CA ASP A 188 18.08 -26.21 -23.27
C ASP A 188 17.42 -26.21 -21.89
N GLU A 189 17.96 -25.46 -20.94
CA GLU A 189 17.35 -25.26 -19.63
C GLU A 189 15.96 -24.60 -19.76
N ALA A 190 15.84 -23.53 -20.53
CA ALA A 190 14.56 -22.85 -20.75
C ALA A 190 13.51 -23.74 -21.44
N ILE A 191 13.92 -24.52 -22.45
CA ILE A 191 13.05 -25.51 -23.14
C ILE A 191 12.57 -26.57 -22.15
N ALA A 192 13.45 -27.08 -21.29
CA ALA A 192 13.10 -28.07 -20.27
C ALA A 192 12.09 -27.51 -19.25
N GLU A 193 12.28 -26.28 -18.78
CA GLU A 193 11.35 -25.60 -17.88
C GLU A 193 9.97 -25.39 -18.51
N LEU A 194 9.91 -24.95 -19.77
CA LEU A 194 8.65 -24.76 -20.48
C LEU A 194 7.90 -26.09 -20.72
N LYS A 195 8.62 -27.16 -21.08
CA LYS A 195 8.05 -28.50 -21.19
C LYS A 195 7.50 -28.99 -19.84
N ALA A 196 8.20 -28.71 -18.74
CA ALA A 196 7.71 -29.03 -17.39
C ALA A 196 6.46 -28.23 -17.01
N LEU A 197 6.37 -26.94 -17.36
CA LEU A 197 5.17 -26.12 -17.15
C LEU A 197 3.98 -26.65 -17.98
N GLN A 198 4.21 -27.01 -19.24
CA GLN A 198 3.18 -27.58 -20.11
C GLN A 198 2.67 -28.93 -19.56
N ALA A 199 3.58 -29.78 -19.06
CA ALA A 199 3.21 -31.04 -18.40
C ALA A 199 2.37 -30.83 -17.12
N LYS A 200 2.51 -29.67 -16.46
CA LYS A 200 1.69 -29.25 -15.31
C LYS A 200 0.36 -28.58 -15.72
N GLY A 201 0.02 -28.57 -17.01
CA GLY A 201 -1.23 -28.00 -17.51
C GLY A 201 -1.22 -26.48 -17.70
N VAL A 202 -0.03 -25.86 -17.79
CA VAL A 202 0.08 -24.47 -18.23
C VAL A 202 -0.25 -24.42 -19.72
N THR A 203 -1.28 -23.64 -20.07
CA THR A 203 -1.74 -23.45 -21.45
C THR A 203 -1.55 -22.03 -21.95
N ARG A 204 -1.34 -21.08 -21.03
CA ARG A 204 -1.17 -19.66 -21.32
C ARG A 204 -0.03 -19.09 -20.48
N LEU A 205 0.89 -18.40 -21.16
CA LEU A 205 1.91 -17.57 -20.57
C LEU A 205 1.65 -16.11 -20.92
N GLU A 206 1.95 -15.20 -20.03
CA GLU A 206 1.74 -13.78 -20.23
C GLU A 206 2.84 -13.01 -19.55
N ASP A 207 3.55 -12.15 -20.28
CA ASP A 207 4.62 -11.33 -19.72
C ASP A 207 4.23 -9.86 -19.77
N ARG A 208 4.15 -9.23 -18.60
CA ARG A 208 3.71 -7.85 -18.44
C ARG A 208 4.79 -6.99 -17.79
N MET A 209 5.00 -5.82 -18.35
CA MET A 209 5.70 -4.72 -17.73
C MET A 209 4.70 -3.82 -17.00
N TYR A 210 5.00 -3.51 -15.76
CA TYR A 210 4.22 -2.62 -14.91
C TYR A 210 5.05 -1.42 -14.51
N GLU A 211 4.65 -0.25 -14.99
CA GLU A 211 5.20 1.00 -14.47
C GLU A 211 4.84 1.17 -12.99
N GLY A 212 5.86 1.34 -12.16
CA GLY A 212 5.75 1.56 -10.73
C GLY A 212 4.94 2.81 -10.41
N CYS A 213 4.13 2.75 -9.35
CA CYS A 213 3.27 3.88 -9.04
C CYS A 213 4.02 4.99 -8.27
N GLY A 214 4.07 6.20 -8.85
CA GLY A 214 4.63 7.40 -8.21
C GLY A 214 5.99 7.81 -8.79
N LYS A 215 6.65 8.84 -8.21
CA LYS A 215 7.90 9.45 -8.69
C LYS A 215 9.16 8.55 -8.64
N GLN A 216 8.98 7.24 -8.49
CA GLN A 216 10.07 6.27 -8.54
C GLN A 216 9.71 5.34 -9.68
N ASP A 217 10.37 5.55 -10.81
CA ASP A 217 10.28 4.73 -12.01
C ASP A 217 10.83 3.34 -11.64
N ILE A 218 9.96 2.45 -11.19
CA ILE A 218 10.30 1.06 -10.95
C ILE A 218 9.47 0.27 -11.93
N ASP A 219 10.09 -0.16 -13.03
CA ASP A 219 9.45 -1.09 -13.94
C ASP A 219 9.53 -2.49 -13.31
N ALA A 220 8.36 -3.05 -13.03
CA ALA A 220 8.22 -4.40 -12.53
C ALA A 220 7.77 -5.27 -13.69
N TYR A 221 8.53 -6.31 -13.99
CA TYR A 221 8.17 -7.27 -15.01
C TYR A 221 7.68 -8.54 -14.35
N ALA A 222 6.59 -9.07 -14.88
CA ALA A 222 5.87 -10.17 -14.26
C ALA A 222 5.40 -11.14 -15.32
N THR A 223 5.81 -12.39 -15.15
CA THR A 223 5.37 -13.51 -15.97
C THR A 223 4.25 -14.24 -15.25
N PHE A 224 3.17 -14.54 -15.96
CA PHE A 224 1.99 -15.24 -15.46
C PHE A 224 1.81 -16.56 -16.20
N ALA A 225 1.44 -17.61 -15.47
CA ALA A 225 1.03 -18.89 -16.01
C ALA A 225 -0.46 -19.09 -15.70
N ASN A 226 -1.28 -19.29 -16.73
CA ASN A 226 -2.74 -19.41 -16.61
C ASN A 226 -3.41 -18.26 -15.81
N GLY A 227 -2.82 -17.05 -15.87
CA GLY A 227 -3.31 -15.87 -15.16
C GLY A 227 -2.83 -15.71 -13.71
N GLU A 228 -1.98 -16.62 -13.22
CA GLU A 228 -1.36 -16.57 -11.91
C GLU A 228 0.11 -16.18 -12.00
N LEU A 229 0.58 -15.35 -11.08
CA LEU A 229 1.94 -14.82 -11.11
C LEU A 229 2.97 -15.93 -10.88
N LEU A 230 3.77 -16.22 -11.91
CA LEU A 230 4.85 -17.20 -11.88
C LEU A 230 6.10 -16.60 -11.26
N SER A 231 6.53 -15.45 -11.78
CA SER A 231 7.70 -14.70 -11.35
C SER A 231 7.45 -13.20 -11.50
N ALA A 232 8.11 -12.40 -10.68
CA ALA A 232 8.19 -10.96 -10.87
C ALA A 232 9.57 -10.48 -10.45
N GLU A 233 10.08 -9.49 -11.16
CA GLU A 233 11.42 -8.91 -10.99
C GLU A 233 11.31 -7.39 -11.19
N ASP A 234 12.14 -6.61 -10.52
CA ASP A 234 12.26 -5.18 -10.80
C ASP A 234 13.44 -4.90 -11.75
N ASP A 235 13.43 -3.72 -12.37
CA ASP A 235 14.45 -3.31 -13.35
C ASP A 235 15.89 -3.32 -12.78
N SER A 236 16.03 -3.14 -11.46
CA SER A 236 17.34 -3.24 -10.78
C SER A 236 17.90 -4.65 -10.73
N ASP A 237 17.04 -5.67 -10.80
CA ASP A 237 17.40 -7.09 -10.70
C ASP A 237 17.56 -7.76 -12.08
N LEU A 238 17.53 -7.01 -13.19
CA LEU A 238 17.64 -7.55 -14.56
C LEU A 238 18.94 -8.34 -14.84
N MET A 239 19.97 -8.19 -14.01
CA MET A 239 21.19 -8.99 -14.09
C MET A 239 20.98 -10.47 -13.68
N GLY A 240 19.80 -10.83 -13.17
CA GLY A 240 19.45 -12.18 -12.68
C GLY A 240 18.14 -12.74 -13.25
N MET A 241 17.74 -12.34 -14.47
CA MET A 241 16.53 -12.85 -15.13
C MET A 241 16.45 -14.37 -15.09
N SER A 242 15.29 -14.92 -14.72
CA SER A 242 15.05 -16.36 -14.90
C SER A 242 15.21 -16.77 -16.37
N SER A 243 15.79 -17.95 -16.63
CA SER A 243 15.94 -18.59 -17.96
C SER A 243 14.68 -18.49 -18.83
N VAL A 244 13.50 -18.77 -18.28
CA VAL A 244 12.20 -18.66 -18.99
C VAL A 244 11.89 -17.22 -19.41
N ARG A 245 12.23 -16.23 -18.59
CA ARG A 245 12.01 -14.82 -18.94
C ARG A 245 13.04 -14.33 -19.95
N ALA A 246 14.30 -14.73 -19.84
CA ALA A 246 15.32 -14.45 -20.86
C ALA A 246 14.87 -15.01 -22.21
N ALA A 247 14.33 -16.24 -22.21
CA ALA A 247 13.72 -16.88 -23.36
C ALA A 247 12.53 -16.07 -23.92
N VAL A 248 11.56 -15.66 -23.09
CA VAL A 248 10.40 -14.86 -23.55
C VAL A 248 10.82 -13.46 -24.02
N THR A 249 11.80 -12.84 -23.37
CA THR A 249 12.28 -11.49 -23.72
C THR A 249 13.09 -11.50 -25.01
N ALA A 250 13.85 -12.56 -25.29
CA ALA A 250 14.59 -12.72 -26.55
C ALA A 250 13.68 -12.82 -27.79
N LEU A 251 12.37 -12.99 -27.59
CA LEU A 251 11.36 -13.07 -28.66
C LEU A 251 10.67 -11.73 -28.95
N ARG A 252 10.92 -10.70 -28.11
CA ARG A 252 10.49 -9.32 -28.35
C ARG A 252 11.57 -8.55 -29.10
#